data_AF-J0WW93-F1
#
_entry.id   AF-J0WW93-F1
#
_cell.length_a   1.000
_cell.length_b   1.000
_cell.length_c   1.000
_cell.angle_alpha   90.00
_cell.angle_beta   90.00
_cell.angle_gamma   90.00
#
_symmetry.space_group_name_H-M   'P 1'
#
loop_
_entity.id
_entity.type
_entity.pdbx_description
1 polymer ?
#
loop_
_entity_poly.entity_id
_entity_poly.type
_entity_poly.pdbx_seq_one_letter_code
_entity_poly.pdbx_strand_id
1 'polypeptide(L)'
;MGAALDVVRLALHSPALRGTEHSLRRYALGSRFGWAAIAQEAATCSLELTLDYVTRLPDMEMRDLERLLAFRHARIAAFSAALDDADGPFAFEHSRRCARAANHRIEDSAWTVLRQSMLLAMWQRPSGTSVLADGVATTAFRSAACKNCSWSVYDWDSFVERVGVLLQGLPRALL
;
A
#
# COMPACT_ATOMS: atom_id res chain seq x y z
N MET A 1 27.58 29.90 -1.70
CA MET A 1 26.32 29.22 -2.08
C MET A 1 25.92 28.06 -1.15
N GLY A 2 26.79 27.58 -0.23
CA GLY A 2 26.46 26.48 0.69
C GLY A 2 25.43 26.83 1.77
N ALA A 3 25.60 27.94 2.48
CA ALA A 3 24.76 28.29 3.63
C ALA A 3 23.25 28.38 3.33
N ALA A 4 22.86 28.88 2.16
CA ALA A 4 21.45 28.95 1.75
C ALA A 4 20.87 27.56 1.48
N LEU A 5 21.63 26.66 0.85
CA LEU A 5 21.22 25.28 0.61
C LEU A 5 21.11 24.49 1.93
N ASP A 6 21.98 24.76 2.89
CA ASP A 6 21.91 24.14 4.22
C ASP A 6 20.65 24.60 4.99
N VAL A 7 20.28 25.88 4.88
CA VAL A 7 19.03 26.41 5.46
C VAL A 7 17.81 25.74 4.81
N VAL A 8 17.79 25.62 3.48
CA VAL A 8 16.70 24.92 2.77
C VAL A 8 16.63 23.47 3.21
N ARG A 9 17.77 22.76 3.25
CA ARG A 9 17.85 21.37 3.69
C ARG A 9 17.29 21.20 5.10
N LEU A 10 17.65 22.09 6.03
CA LEU A 10 17.11 22.08 7.40
C LEU A 10 15.60 22.37 7.42
N ALA A 11 15.13 23.32 6.62
CA ALA A 11 13.71 23.65 6.52
C ALA A 11 12.87 22.46 6.03
N LEU A 12 13.39 21.62 5.12
CA LEU A 12 12.69 20.40 4.67
C LEU A 12 12.49 19.35 5.77
N HIS A 13 13.21 19.46 6.89
CA HIS A 13 13.00 18.65 8.09
C HIS A 13 12.03 19.31 9.09
N SER A 14 11.56 20.53 8.84
CA SER A 14 10.59 21.18 9.71
C SER A 14 9.23 20.46 9.65
N PRO A 15 8.48 20.39 10.76
CA PRO A 15 7.14 19.78 10.78
C PRO A 15 6.20 20.35 9.72
N ALA A 16 6.32 21.65 9.42
CA ALA A 16 5.52 22.34 8.41
C ALA A 16 5.74 21.81 6.98
N LEU A 17 6.91 21.24 6.68
CA LEU A 17 7.23 20.70 5.36
C LEU A 17 7.29 19.18 5.32
N ARG A 18 7.24 18.49 6.47
CA ARG A 18 7.28 17.02 6.52
C ARG A 18 5.99 16.33 6.09
N GLY A 19 4.89 17.07 5.96
CA GLY A 19 3.60 16.53 5.54
C GLY A 19 3.62 15.84 4.18
N THR A 20 2.65 14.95 3.97
CA THR A 20 2.52 14.15 2.74
C THR A 20 2.29 15.05 1.51
N GLU A 21 1.61 16.18 1.67
CA GLU A 21 1.36 17.20 0.64
C GLU A 21 2.63 17.83 0.06
N HIS A 22 3.75 17.76 0.79
CA HIS A 22 5.05 18.30 0.38
C HIS A 22 6.05 17.21 -0.03
N SER A 23 5.68 15.94 0.08
CA SER A 23 6.57 14.80 -0.19
C SER A 23 7.15 14.81 -1.60
N LEU A 24 6.37 15.08 -2.65
CA LEU A 24 6.89 15.12 -4.03
C LEU A 24 7.92 16.23 -4.23
N ARG A 25 7.70 17.41 -3.63
CA ARG A 25 8.64 18.53 -3.71
C ARG A 25 9.92 18.24 -2.95
N ARG A 26 9.80 17.65 -1.75
CA ARG A 26 10.95 17.19 -0.95
C ARG A 26 11.76 16.14 -1.69
N TYR A 27 11.09 15.22 -2.38
CA TYR A 27 11.73 14.22 -3.21
C TYR A 27 12.50 14.88 -4.35
N ALA A 28 11.86 15.76 -5.13
CA ALA A 28 12.49 16.47 -6.25
C ALA A 28 13.74 17.26 -5.81
N LEU A 29 13.65 18.02 -4.72
CA LEU A 29 14.79 18.76 -4.16
C LEU A 29 15.88 17.82 -3.63
N GLY A 30 15.47 16.78 -2.89
CA GLY A 30 16.39 15.81 -2.33
C GLY A 30 17.19 15.07 -3.40
N SER A 31 16.56 14.66 -4.49
CA SER A 31 17.23 14.02 -5.62
C SER A 31 18.14 15.01 -6.36
N ARG A 32 17.64 16.21 -6.71
CA ARG A 32 18.39 17.24 -7.45
C ARG A 32 19.68 17.67 -6.75
N PHE A 33 19.66 17.77 -5.41
CA PHE A 33 20.82 18.19 -4.62
C PHE A 33 21.59 17.03 -3.96
N GLY A 34 21.26 15.77 -4.28
CA GLY A 34 21.95 14.60 -3.74
C GLY A 34 21.72 14.34 -2.24
N TRP A 35 20.65 14.86 -1.65
CA TRP A 35 20.27 14.63 -0.26
C TRP A 35 19.49 13.31 -0.12
N ALA A 36 20.20 12.19 -0.30
CA ALA A 36 19.61 10.85 -0.37
C ALA A 36 18.66 10.51 0.79
N ALA A 37 18.98 10.89 2.03
CA ALA A 37 18.11 10.65 3.19
C ALA A 37 16.75 11.37 3.07
N ILE A 38 16.74 12.63 2.60
CA ILE A 38 15.52 13.40 2.38
C ILE A 38 14.73 12.81 1.22
N ALA A 39 15.41 12.46 0.13
CA ALA A 39 14.77 11.84 -1.02
C ALA A 39 14.09 10.52 -0.62
N GLN A 40 14.77 9.66 0.14
CA GLN A 40 14.22 8.38 0.59
C GLN A 40 13.02 8.55 1.53
N GLU A 41 13.12 9.43 2.52
CA GLU A 41 12.01 9.73 3.45
C GLU A 41 10.80 10.27 2.66
N ALA A 42 11.04 11.24 1.78
CA ALA A 42 10.00 11.87 0.98
C ALA A 42 9.34 10.89 -0.01
N ALA A 43 10.12 10.01 -0.65
CA ALA A 43 9.59 8.96 -1.51
C ALA A 43 8.67 8.01 -0.75
N THR A 44 9.03 7.67 0.50
CA THR A 44 8.18 6.85 1.37
C THR A 44 6.88 7.57 1.73
N CYS A 45 6.95 8.85 2.12
CA CYS A 45 5.75 9.66 2.39
C CYS A 45 4.86 9.82 1.15
N SER A 46 5.44 9.87 -0.05
CA SER A 46 4.67 10.00 -1.30
C SER A 46 3.76 8.82 -1.60
N LEU A 47 3.98 7.66 -0.95
CA LEU A 47 3.14 6.47 -1.12
C LEU A 47 1.70 6.70 -0.62
N GLU A 48 1.46 7.69 0.24
CA GLU A 48 0.12 8.11 0.66
C GLU A 48 -0.59 8.98 -0.38
N LEU A 49 0.13 9.51 -1.36
CA LEU A 49 -0.44 10.35 -2.39
C LEU A 49 -1.00 9.52 -3.53
N THR A 50 -2.20 9.90 -3.97
CA THR A 50 -2.70 9.56 -5.30
C THR A 50 -1.90 10.36 -6.33
N LEU A 51 -1.32 9.68 -7.32
CA LEU A 51 -0.71 10.33 -8.48
C LEU A 51 -1.70 10.22 -9.63
N ASP A 52 -2.58 11.21 -9.75
CA ASP A 52 -3.53 11.33 -10.85
C ASP A 52 -3.18 12.52 -11.76
N TYR A 53 -3.96 12.71 -12.83
CA TYR A 53 -3.80 13.83 -13.76
C TYR A 53 -3.99 15.21 -13.11
N VAL A 54 -4.64 15.28 -11.95
CA VAL A 54 -4.92 16.53 -11.23
C VAL A 54 -3.73 16.91 -10.34
N THR A 55 -2.94 15.92 -9.92
CA THR A 55 -1.77 16.11 -9.09
C THR A 55 -0.69 16.83 -9.89
N ARG A 56 -0.52 18.13 -9.62
CA ARG A 56 0.54 18.93 -10.24
C ARG A 56 1.89 18.44 -9.72
N LEU A 57 2.52 17.57 -10.50
CA LEU A 57 3.87 17.10 -10.25
C LEU A 57 4.81 18.32 -10.18
N PRO A 58 5.70 18.40 -9.18
CA PRO A 58 6.71 19.44 -9.15
C PRO A 58 7.73 19.20 -10.27
N ASP A 59 8.46 20.26 -10.61
CA ASP A 59 9.59 20.15 -11.53
C ASP A 59 10.65 19.20 -10.97
N MET A 60 10.89 18.08 -11.66
CA MET A 60 11.85 17.05 -11.30
C MET A 60 12.44 16.43 -12.56
N GLU A 61 13.65 15.88 -12.46
CA GLU A 61 14.26 15.17 -13.58
C GLU A 61 13.44 13.91 -13.91
N MET A 62 13.32 13.59 -15.20
CA MET A 62 12.54 12.41 -15.63
C MET A 62 13.04 11.12 -14.97
N ARG A 63 14.35 10.98 -14.80
CA ARG A 63 14.97 9.85 -14.12
C ARG A 63 14.49 9.70 -12.66
N ASP A 64 14.31 10.81 -11.94
CA ASP A 64 13.83 10.78 -10.57
C ASP A 64 12.35 10.40 -10.52
N LEU A 65 11.54 10.92 -11.45
CA LEU A 65 10.14 10.51 -11.59
C LEU A 65 10.03 9.01 -11.87
N GLU A 66 10.82 8.48 -12.82
CA GLU A 66 10.85 7.05 -13.15
C GLU A 66 11.21 6.20 -11.92
N ARG A 67 12.22 6.60 -11.14
CA ARG A 67 12.59 5.88 -9.90
C ARG A 67 11.46 5.87 -8.88
N LEU A 68 10.76 7.00 -8.72
CA LEU A 68 9.61 7.10 -7.83
C LEU A 68 8.47 6.19 -8.28
N LEU A 69 8.14 6.19 -9.57
CA LEU A 69 7.10 5.35 -10.16
C LEU A 69 7.47 3.86 -10.08
N ALA A 70 8.72 3.51 -10.35
CA ALA A 70 9.23 2.14 -10.22
C ALA A 70 9.12 1.65 -8.78
N PHE A 71 9.43 2.49 -7.79
CA PHE A 71 9.26 2.15 -6.38
C PHE A 71 7.79 1.89 -6.01
N ARG A 72 6.87 2.75 -6.46
CA ARG A 72 5.43 2.54 -6.27
C ARG A 72 4.98 1.23 -6.91
N HIS A 73 5.40 0.97 -8.15
CA HIS A 73 5.04 -0.23 -8.88
C HIS A 73 5.59 -1.50 -8.22
N ALA A 74 6.84 -1.49 -7.76
CA ALA A 74 7.46 -2.60 -7.05
C ALA A 74 6.68 -2.99 -5.79
N ARG A 75 6.18 -2.00 -5.03
CA ARG A 75 5.33 -2.27 -3.85
C ARG A 75 3.99 -2.89 -4.23
N ILE A 76 3.32 -2.37 -5.27
CA ILE A 76 2.04 -2.92 -5.76
C ILE A 76 2.24 -4.35 -6.26
N ALA A 77 3.29 -4.60 -7.03
CA ALA A 77 3.62 -5.93 -7.56
C ALA A 77 3.90 -6.94 -6.44
N ALA A 78 4.70 -6.57 -5.44
CA ALA A 78 4.98 -7.42 -4.28
C ALA A 78 3.71 -7.73 -3.47
N PHE A 79 2.84 -6.74 -3.27
CA PHE A 79 1.56 -6.94 -2.58
C PHE A 79 0.62 -7.85 -3.38
N SER A 80 0.49 -7.64 -4.69
CA SER A 80 -0.32 -8.50 -5.56
C SER A 80 0.18 -9.94 -5.55
N ALA A 81 1.49 -10.14 -5.71
CA ALA A 81 2.09 -11.47 -5.71
C ALA A 81 1.81 -12.22 -4.40
N ALA A 82 1.90 -11.54 -3.24
CA ALA A 82 1.61 -12.13 -1.95
C ALA A 82 0.11 -12.48 -1.76
N LEU A 83 -0.79 -11.69 -2.34
CA LEU A 83 -2.23 -12.01 -2.33
C LEU A 83 -2.57 -13.16 -3.29
N ASP A 84 -1.79 -13.34 -4.35
CA ASP A 84 -1.99 -14.38 -5.37
C ASP A 84 -1.33 -15.71 -5.05
N ASP A 85 -0.47 -15.74 -4.02
CA ASP A 85 0.17 -16.96 -3.56
C ASP A 85 -0.84 -17.89 -2.88
N ALA A 86 -1.25 -18.93 -3.61
CA ALA A 86 -2.23 -19.93 -3.16
C ALA A 86 -1.72 -20.78 -1.98
N ASP A 87 -0.41 -20.90 -1.81
CA ASP A 87 0.24 -21.63 -0.72
C ASP A 87 0.79 -20.67 0.36
N GLY A 88 0.54 -19.37 0.18
CA GLY A 88 1.06 -18.30 1.01
C GLY A 88 0.21 -17.98 2.25
N PRO A 89 0.37 -16.77 2.82
CA PRO A 89 -0.31 -16.37 4.05
C PRO A 89 -1.84 -16.30 3.93
N PHE A 90 -2.38 -16.26 2.69
CA PHE A 90 -3.82 -16.22 2.41
C PHE A 90 -4.34 -17.52 1.78
N ALA A 91 -3.62 -18.64 1.94
CA ALA A 91 -4.01 -19.95 1.39
C ALA A 91 -5.42 -20.39 1.85
N PHE A 92 -5.82 -20.01 3.07
CA PHE A 92 -7.16 -20.32 3.57
C PHE A 92 -8.25 -19.62 2.76
N GLU A 93 -8.08 -18.33 2.47
CA GLU A 93 -9.01 -17.54 1.67
C GLU A 93 -9.13 -18.08 0.23
N HIS A 94 -8.02 -18.60 -0.32
CA HIS A 94 -8.01 -19.29 -1.62
C HIS A 94 -8.69 -20.67 -1.60
N SER A 95 -8.76 -21.33 -0.43
CA SER A 95 -9.23 -22.72 -0.34
C SER A 95 -10.71 -22.90 -0.67
N ARG A 96 -11.53 -21.82 -0.55
CA ARG A 96 -13.00 -21.84 -0.69
C ARG A 96 -13.68 -22.89 0.21
N ARG A 97 -13.07 -23.22 1.35
CA ARG A 97 -13.54 -24.22 2.31
C ARG A 97 -13.92 -23.59 3.64
N CYS A 98 -14.95 -24.13 4.26
CA CYS A 98 -15.34 -23.72 5.60
C CYS A 98 -14.33 -24.21 6.63
N ALA A 99 -13.87 -23.32 7.52
CA ALA A 99 -12.91 -23.65 8.58
C ALA A 99 -13.37 -24.83 9.48
N ARG A 100 -14.68 -24.95 9.73
CA ARG A 100 -15.23 -26.04 10.55
C ARG A 100 -15.49 -27.36 9.83
N ALA A 101 -15.64 -27.34 8.51
CA ALA A 101 -16.08 -28.50 7.74
C ALA A 101 -15.50 -28.48 6.34
N ALA A 102 -14.52 -29.34 6.09
CA ALA A 102 -13.80 -29.42 4.81
C ALA A 102 -14.71 -29.69 3.60
N ASN A 103 -15.88 -30.31 3.83
CA ASN A 103 -16.84 -30.65 2.78
C ASN A 103 -17.78 -29.49 2.40
N HIS A 104 -17.78 -28.39 3.17
CA HIS A 104 -18.60 -27.22 2.85
C HIS A 104 -17.82 -26.28 1.94
N ARG A 105 -18.31 -26.11 0.70
CA ARG A 105 -17.78 -25.13 -0.25
C ARG A 105 -18.42 -23.78 -0.03
N ILE A 106 -17.59 -22.73 -0.05
CA ILE A 106 -18.03 -21.35 0.00
C ILE A 106 -17.98 -20.76 -1.39
N GLU A 107 -18.96 -19.89 -1.67
CA GLU A 107 -19.01 -19.13 -2.91
C GLU A 107 -17.95 -18.02 -2.86
N ASP A 108 -17.06 -17.98 -3.85
CA ASP A 108 -15.81 -17.20 -3.86
C ASP A 108 -15.98 -15.68 -4.01
N SER A 109 -17.19 -15.18 -3.83
CA SER A 109 -17.51 -13.79 -4.16
C SER A 109 -16.88 -12.81 -3.15
N ALA A 110 -16.89 -13.14 -1.85
CA ALA A 110 -16.43 -12.20 -0.82
C ALA A 110 -14.91 -11.97 -0.83
N TRP A 111 -14.11 -13.04 -0.95
CA TRP A 111 -12.65 -12.93 -1.02
C TRP A 111 -12.21 -12.21 -2.30
N THR A 112 -12.76 -12.60 -3.45
CA THR A 112 -12.43 -11.98 -4.74
C THR A 112 -12.72 -10.48 -4.73
N VAL A 113 -13.89 -10.06 -4.22
CA VAL A 113 -14.27 -8.65 -4.13
C VAL A 113 -13.35 -7.88 -3.18
N LEU A 114 -13.03 -8.44 -2.01
CA LEU A 114 -12.09 -7.81 -1.09
C LEU A 114 -10.69 -7.69 -1.69
N ARG A 115 -10.17 -8.75 -2.33
CA ARG A 115 -8.87 -8.75 -3.01
C ARG A 115 -8.80 -7.64 -4.05
N GLN A 116 -9.80 -7.51 -4.91
CA GLN A 116 -9.86 -6.45 -5.92
C GLN A 116 -9.90 -5.06 -5.28
N SER A 117 -10.67 -4.88 -4.21
CA SER A 117 -10.74 -3.62 -3.46
C SER A 117 -9.37 -3.24 -2.86
N MET A 118 -8.67 -4.20 -2.25
CA MET A 118 -7.34 -3.99 -1.68
C MET A 118 -6.32 -3.60 -2.75
N LEU A 119 -6.35 -4.27 -3.92
CA LEU A 119 -5.47 -3.96 -5.03
C LEU A 119 -5.74 -2.54 -5.58
N LEU A 120 -7.00 -2.16 -5.74
CA LEU A 120 -7.37 -0.81 -6.17
C LEU A 120 -6.87 0.26 -5.18
N ALA A 121 -7.02 0.00 -3.88
CA ALA A 121 -6.51 0.88 -2.83
C ALA A 121 -4.98 1.01 -2.91
N MET A 122 -4.24 -0.08 -3.14
CA MET A 122 -2.79 -0.05 -3.34
C MET A 122 -2.37 0.70 -4.59
N TRP A 123 -3.13 0.60 -5.69
CA TRP A 123 -2.86 1.36 -6.91
C TRP A 123 -2.97 2.88 -6.68
N GLN A 124 -3.93 3.31 -5.87
CA GLN A 124 -4.10 4.72 -5.51
C GLN A 124 -3.03 5.17 -4.51
N ARG A 125 -2.87 4.43 -3.41
CA ARG A 125 -1.98 4.75 -2.29
C ARG A 125 -1.16 3.51 -1.89
N PRO A 126 0.04 3.31 -2.46
CA PRO A 126 0.86 2.13 -2.21
C PRO A 126 1.47 2.07 -0.79
N SER A 127 1.11 3.00 0.10
CA SER A 127 1.43 2.90 1.52
C SER A 127 0.72 1.71 2.17
N GLY A 128 -0.48 1.39 1.67
CA GLY A 128 -1.32 0.32 2.19
C GLY A 128 -2.27 0.73 3.31
N THR A 129 -2.25 2.00 3.76
CA THR A 129 -3.07 2.47 4.89
C THR A 129 -4.58 2.36 4.62
N SER A 130 -5.00 2.41 3.36
CA SER A 130 -6.40 2.35 2.95
C SER A 130 -6.87 0.97 2.47
N VAL A 131 -6.04 -0.08 2.49
CA VAL A 131 -6.41 -1.37 1.88
C VAL A 131 -7.56 -2.07 2.60
N LEU A 132 -7.67 -1.88 3.91
CA LEU A 132 -8.76 -2.40 4.74
C LEU A 132 -9.75 -1.31 5.18
N ALA A 133 -9.84 -0.20 4.45
CA ALA A 133 -10.81 0.84 4.74
C ALA A 133 -12.24 0.26 4.79
N ASP A 134 -13.05 0.75 5.73
CA ASP A 134 -14.43 0.30 5.84
C ASP A 134 -15.20 0.63 4.56
N GLY A 135 -15.94 -0.35 4.05
CA GLY A 135 -16.61 -0.28 2.77
C GLY A 135 -17.39 -1.55 2.47
N VAL A 136 -17.98 -1.62 1.27
CA VAL A 136 -18.84 -2.75 0.87
C VAL A 136 -18.05 -4.06 0.83
N ALA A 137 -16.82 -4.03 0.33
CA ALA A 137 -15.98 -5.22 0.21
C ALA A 137 -15.55 -5.79 1.57
N THR A 138 -15.09 -4.93 2.48
CA THR A 138 -14.71 -5.32 3.85
C THR A 138 -15.92 -5.80 4.65
N THR A 139 -17.07 -5.15 4.50
CA THR A 139 -18.33 -5.58 5.13
C THR A 139 -18.80 -6.93 4.60
N ALA A 140 -18.75 -7.16 3.29
CA ALA A 140 -19.13 -8.43 2.67
C ALA A 140 -18.20 -9.57 3.12
N PHE A 141 -16.91 -9.31 3.26
CA PHE A 141 -15.95 -10.28 3.77
C PHE A 141 -16.18 -10.61 5.25
N ARG A 142 -16.38 -9.60 6.11
CA ARG A 142 -16.66 -9.79 7.54
C ARG A 142 -17.98 -10.52 7.80
N SER A 143 -18.99 -10.27 6.98
CA SER A 143 -20.31 -10.89 7.12
C SER A 143 -20.47 -12.21 6.36
N ALA A 144 -19.42 -12.67 5.66
CA ALA A 144 -19.47 -13.92 4.93
C ALA A 144 -19.65 -15.10 5.89
N ALA A 145 -20.80 -15.76 5.80
CA ALA A 145 -21.14 -16.93 6.59
C ALA A 145 -21.31 -18.17 5.72
N CYS A 146 -20.94 -19.34 6.26
CA CYS A 146 -21.15 -20.60 5.58
C CYS A 146 -22.65 -20.93 5.53
N LYS A 147 -23.21 -21.15 4.34
CA LYS A 147 -24.65 -21.49 4.16
C LYS A 147 -25.09 -22.75 4.94
N ASN A 148 -24.16 -23.66 5.24
CA ASN A 148 -24.47 -24.94 5.89
C ASN A 148 -24.36 -24.91 7.43
N CYS A 149 -23.51 -24.05 8.00
CA CYS A 149 -23.30 -24.01 9.45
C CYS A 149 -23.49 -22.62 10.08
N SER A 150 -23.74 -21.59 9.28
CA SER A 150 -23.97 -20.19 9.70
C SER A 150 -22.82 -19.52 10.45
N TRP A 151 -21.66 -20.18 10.55
CA TRP A 151 -20.44 -19.59 11.14
C TRP A 151 -19.77 -18.64 10.17
N SER A 152 -19.08 -17.63 10.71
CA SER A 152 -18.17 -16.78 9.93
C SER A 152 -17.17 -17.67 9.20
N VAL A 153 -17.02 -17.40 7.91
CA VAL A 153 -16.05 -18.09 7.06
C VAL A 153 -14.64 -17.66 7.40
N TYR A 154 -14.46 -16.35 7.59
CA TYR A 154 -13.15 -15.73 7.75
C TYR A 154 -12.98 -15.24 9.18
N ASP A 155 -11.78 -15.44 9.72
CA ASP A 155 -11.34 -14.76 10.93
C ASP A 155 -10.82 -13.39 10.55
N TRP A 156 -11.62 -12.36 10.84
CA TRP A 156 -11.31 -10.98 10.48
C TRP A 156 -10.06 -10.46 11.20
N ASP A 157 -9.91 -10.76 12.48
CA ASP A 157 -8.81 -10.21 13.29
C ASP A 157 -7.49 -10.82 12.85
N SER A 158 -7.45 -12.14 12.70
CA SER A 158 -6.27 -12.83 12.15
C SER A 158 -5.96 -12.38 10.72
N PHE A 159 -6.97 -12.07 9.89
CA PHE A 159 -6.78 -11.55 8.54
C PHE A 159 -6.14 -10.15 8.55
N VAL A 160 -6.64 -9.23 9.39
CA VAL A 160 -6.07 -7.88 9.55
C VAL A 160 -4.61 -7.95 9.95
N GLU A 161 -4.26 -8.82 10.91
CA GLU A 161 -2.89 -9.03 11.34
C GLU A 161 -1.99 -9.50 10.19
N ARG A 162 -2.43 -10.51 9.41
CA ARG A 162 -1.69 -11.00 8.24
C ARG A 162 -1.47 -9.92 7.19
N VAL A 163 -2.47 -9.09 6.91
CA VAL A 163 -2.34 -7.94 6.00
C VAL A 163 -1.34 -6.93 6.56
N GLY A 164 -1.38 -6.64 7.87
CA GLY A 164 -0.43 -5.77 8.53
C GLY A 164 1.03 -6.24 8.39
N VAL A 165 1.26 -7.54 8.62
CA VAL A 165 2.57 -8.18 8.42
C VAL A 165 3.02 -8.08 6.96
N LEU A 166 2.13 -8.37 6.01
CA LEU A 166 2.42 -8.24 4.58
C LEU A 166 2.84 -6.80 4.24
N LEU A 167 2.06 -5.80 4.65
CA LEU A 167 2.35 -4.38 4.38
C LEU A 167 3.71 -3.95 4.93
N GLN A 168 4.09 -4.47 6.11
CA GLN A 168 5.39 -4.23 6.71
C GLN A 168 6.53 -4.89 5.90
N GLY A 169 6.29 -6.03 5.26
CA GLY A 169 7.26 -6.74 4.43
C GLY A 169 7.49 -6.13 3.03
N LEU A 170 6.66 -5.18 2.60
CA LEU A 170 6.78 -4.56 1.28
C LEU A 170 8.06 -3.70 1.13
N PRO A 171 8.60 -3.53 -0.10
CA PRO A 171 9.79 -2.73 -0.37
C PRO A 171 9.75 -1.33 0.26
N ARG A 172 10.77 -0.94 1.03
CA ARG A 172 10.81 0.34 1.78
C ARG A 172 11.84 1.35 1.26
N ALA A 173 12.64 0.98 0.25
CA ALA A 173 13.73 1.79 -0.28
C ALA A 173 13.61 1.96 -1.80
N LEU A 174 14.04 3.13 -2.29
CA LEU A 174 14.28 3.35 -3.71
C LEU A 174 15.50 2.51 -4.13
N LEU A 175 15.37 1.76 -5.22
CA LEU A 175 16.48 1.09 -5.87
C LEU A 175 17.39 2.11 -6.60
#